data_AF-A0A1Q3D104-F1
#
_entry.id   AF-A0A1Q3D104-F1
#
_cell.length_a   1.000
_cell.length_b   1.000
_cell.length_c   1.000
_cell.angle_alpha   90.00
_cell.angle_beta   90.00
_cell.angle_gamma   90.00
#
_symmetry.space_group_name_H-M   'P 1'
#
loop_
_entity.id
_entity.type
_entity.pdbx_description
1 polymer ?
#
loop_
_entity_poly.entity_id
_entity_poly.type
_entity_poly.pdbx_seq_one_letter_code
_entity_poly.pdbx_strand_id
1 'polypeptide(L)'
;MLGEILCVPAIGSKFFETKKWPEDPELVLEDFLRVFYPKENVFRRISIPTNFPGAEHRLLHHIVATHFLPTSGGHEKMSYQDLYIMWHVVTGKPLNLPHLIMKNMLRASSKLDGALPYGMVITKIFSTLEFCPEMKSLQGLMWEMFIMPLL
;
A
#
# COMPACT_ATOMS: atom_id res chain seq x y z
N MET A 1 1.24 12.82 13.51
CA MET A 1 1.29 13.63 12.27
C MET A 1 0.45 13.08 11.11
N LEU A 2 0.91 12.17 10.23
CA LEU A 2 0.10 11.78 9.06
C LEU A 2 -1.22 11.06 9.43
N GLY A 3 -1.21 10.23 10.48
CA GLY A 3 -2.44 9.61 11.01
C GLY A 3 -3.47 10.63 11.50
N GLU A 4 -3.03 11.72 12.14
CA GLU A 4 -3.92 12.80 12.58
C GLU A 4 -4.54 13.54 11.38
N ILE A 5 -3.73 13.90 10.38
CA ILE A 5 -4.18 14.59 9.16
C ILE A 5 -5.25 13.76 8.43
N LEU A 6 -5.04 12.45 8.37
CA LEU A 6 -5.96 11.52 7.71
C LEU A 6 -7.12 11.07 8.58
N CYS A 7 -7.14 11.41 9.88
CA CYS A 7 -8.06 10.89 10.88
C CYS A 7 -8.07 9.35 10.94
N VAL A 8 -6.91 8.70 10.78
CA VAL A 8 -6.75 7.24 10.86
C VAL A 8 -5.74 6.87 11.95
N PRO A 9 -5.98 5.78 12.69
CA PRO A 9 -5.09 5.38 13.76
C PRO A 9 -3.74 4.91 13.20
N ALA A 10 -2.65 5.46 13.74
CA ALA A 10 -1.28 5.07 13.38
C ALA A 10 -0.81 3.88 14.24
N ILE A 11 -1.63 2.83 14.33
CA ILE A 11 -1.40 1.64 15.16
C ILE A 11 -1.13 0.40 14.31
N GLY A 12 -0.64 -0.66 14.92
CA GLY A 12 -0.36 -1.92 14.25
C GLY A 12 0.99 -1.97 13.54
N SER A 13 1.17 -3.00 12.72
CA SER A 13 2.48 -3.28 12.13
C SER A 13 2.93 -2.24 11.10
N LYS A 14 4.24 -2.03 11.02
CA LYS A 14 4.93 -1.04 10.17
C LYS A 14 5.80 -1.69 9.09
N PHE A 15 5.63 -2.98 8.82
CA PHE A 15 6.43 -3.67 7.82
C PHE A 15 6.27 -3.04 6.42
N PHE A 16 7.39 -2.86 5.70
CA PHE A 16 7.42 -2.22 4.38
C PHE A 16 8.40 -2.89 3.39
N GLU A 17 9.05 -4.00 3.76
CA GLU A 17 10.03 -4.59 2.86
C GLU A 17 9.37 -5.36 1.71
N THR A 18 9.99 -5.29 0.53
CA THR A 18 9.47 -5.91 -0.70
C THR A 18 10.16 -7.22 -1.06
N LYS A 19 11.42 -7.40 -0.60
CA LYS A 19 12.29 -8.49 -1.05
C LYS A 19 12.31 -9.71 -0.13
N LYS A 20 11.94 -9.51 1.14
CA LYS A 20 11.95 -10.57 2.14
C LYS A 20 10.60 -10.65 2.84
N TRP A 21 10.28 -11.82 3.38
CA TRP A 21 9.13 -12.01 4.24
C TRP A 21 9.36 -11.27 5.58
N PRO A 22 8.33 -10.67 6.19
CA PRO A 22 8.43 -10.12 7.53
C PRO A 22 8.83 -11.18 8.56
N GLU A 23 9.81 -10.84 9.40
CA GLU A 23 10.08 -11.56 10.64
C GLU A 23 9.17 -10.99 11.74
N ASP A 24 7.87 -11.09 11.53
CA ASP A 24 6.84 -10.60 12.44
C ASP A 24 6.35 -11.78 13.30
N PRO A 25 6.54 -11.76 14.64
CA PRO A 25 6.13 -12.85 15.52
C PRO A 25 4.63 -13.15 15.46
N GLU A 26 3.82 -12.17 15.08
CA GLU A 26 2.37 -12.32 14.93
C GLU A 26 1.94 -12.82 13.55
N LEU A 27 2.88 -12.84 12.58
CA LEU A 27 2.70 -13.36 11.23
C LEU A 27 3.65 -14.52 10.97
N VAL A 28 3.17 -15.69 11.36
CA VAL A 28 3.78 -16.95 10.99
C VAL A 28 3.38 -17.23 9.52
N LEU A 29 4.36 -17.50 8.64
CA LEU A 29 4.11 -17.77 7.21
C LEU A 29 3.07 -18.90 7.01
N GLU A 30 3.06 -19.85 7.94
CA GLU A 30 2.12 -20.95 8.00
C GLU A 30 0.67 -20.48 8.20
N ASP A 31 0.43 -19.47 9.03
CA ASP A 31 -0.91 -18.90 9.24
C ASP A 31 -1.38 -18.16 8.00
N PHE A 32 -0.47 -17.47 7.31
CA PHE A 32 -0.75 -16.89 5.99
C PHE A 32 -1.18 -17.97 4.99
N LEU A 33 -0.39 -19.03 4.84
CA LEU A 33 -0.68 -20.11 3.90
C LEU A 33 -2.00 -20.81 4.22
N ARG A 34 -2.35 -20.97 5.50
CA ARG A 34 -3.66 -21.52 5.90
C ARG A 34 -4.83 -20.66 5.46
N VAL A 35 -4.71 -19.33 5.57
CA VAL A 35 -5.77 -18.39 5.18
C VAL A 35 -6.03 -18.45 3.69
N PHE A 36 -4.97 -18.43 2.87
CA PHE A 36 -5.13 -18.30 1.42
C PHE A 36 -5.03 -19.60 0.61
N TYR A 37 -4.44 -20.66 1.18
CA TYR A 37 -4.26 -21.97 0.55
C TYR A 37 -4.69 -23.13 1.48
N PRO A 38 -5.95 -23.15 1.96
CA PRO A 38 -6.39 -24.13 2.98
C PRO A 38 -6.40 -25.59 2.50
N LYS A 39 -6.39 -25.83 1.18
CA LYS A 39 -6.54 -27.17 0.56
C LYS A 39 -5.27 -27.73 -0.07
N GLU A 40 -4.22 -26.94 -0.21
CA GLU A 40 -2.99 -27.35 -0.86
C GLU A 40 -1.92 -27.68 0.19
N ASN A 41 -1.15 -28.76 -0.03
CA ASN A 41 0.04 -29.09 0.75
C ASN A 41 1.20 -28.12 0.43
N VAL A 42 0.93 -26.80 0.42
CA VAL A 42 1.90 -25.73 0.15
C VAL A 42 3.01 -25.71 1.20
N PHE A 43 2.75 -26.29 2.38
CA PHE A 43 3.74 -26.51 3.44
C PHE A 43 5.05 -27.16 2.97
N ARG A 44 5.05 -27.89 1.85
CA ARG A 44 6.27 -28.51 1.29
C ARG A 44 7.00 -27.62 0.28
N ARG A 45 6.37 -26.55 -0.22
CA ARG A 45 6.97 -25.56 -1.11
C ARG A 45 7.42 -24.37 -0.27
N ILE A 46 8.73 -24.19 -0.16
CA ILE A 46 9.37 -23.00 0.40
C ILE A 46 9.04 -21.73 -0.43
N SER A 47 8.41 -21.88 -1.61
CA SER A 47 7.98 -20.79 -2.48
C SER A 47 6.48 -20.53 -2.34
N ILE A 48 6.14 -19.31 -1.90
CA ILE A 48 4.76 -18.81 -1.90
C ILE A 48 4.24 -18.80 -3.36
N PRO A 49 3.11 -19.44 -3.67
CA PRO A 49 2.54 -19.36 -5.01
C PRO A 49 2.10 -17.91 -5.28
N THR A 50 2.53 -17.35 -6.40
CA THR A 50 2.19 -15.95 -6.77
C THR A 50 0.86 -15.84 -7.53
N ASN A 51 0.20 -16.97 -7.78
CA ASN A 51 -1.04 -17.04 -8.53
C ASN A 51 -2.12 -17.66 -7.64
N PHE A 52 -3.02 -16.84 -7.08
CA PHE A 52 -4.12 -17.36 -6.30
C PHE A 52 -5.19 -18.04 -7.18
N PRO A 53 -5.70 -19.21 -6.76
CA PRO A 53 -6.68 -19.95 -7.55
C PRO A 53 -8.07 -19.27 -7.59
N GLY A 54 -8.48 -18.57 -6.52
CA GLY A 54 -9.82 -17.98 -6.38
C GLY A 54 -9.98 -16.59 -7.00
N ALA A 55 -11.17 -16.30 -7.54
CA ALA A 55 -11.54 -14.97 -8.05
C ALA A 55 -11.53 -13.90 -6.94
N GLU A 56 -11.93 -14.27 -5.72
CA GLU A 56 -11.94 -13.38 -4.55
C GLU A 56 -10.53 -12.90 -4.18
N HIS A 57 -9.53 -13.79 -4.23
CA HIS A 57 -8.14 -13.42 -3.96
C HIS A 57 -7.56 -12.52 -5.05
N ARG A 58 -7.98 -12.67 -6.31
CA ARG A 58 -7.59 -11.75 -7.39
C ARG A 58 -8.20 -10.37 -7.21
N LEU A 59 -9.46 -10.30 -6.79
CA LEU A 59 -10.11 -9.03 -6.45
C LEU A 59 -9.40 -8.36 -5.27
N LEU A 60 -9.12 -9.11 -4.21
CA LEU A 60 -8.41 -8.58 -3.05
C LEU A 60 -7.00 -8.09 -3.41
N HIS A 61 -6.26 -8.84 -4.23
CA HIS A 61 -4.99 -8.39 -4.78
C HIS A 61 -5.13 -7.09 -5.55
N HIS A 62 -6.14 -6.99 -6.42
CA HIS A 62 -6.37 -5.77 -7.19
C HIS A 62 -6.66 -4.56 -6.29
N ILE A 63 -7.49 -4.74 -5.26
CA ILE A 63 -7.77 -3.69 -4.27
C ILE A 63 -6.49 -3.27 -3.54
N VAL A 64 -5.69 -4.24 -3.08
CA VAL A 64 -4.40 -3.96 -2.40
C VAL A 64 -3.43 -3.23 -3.30
N ALA A 65 -3.22 -3.72 -4.51
CA ALA A 65 -2.35 -3.15 -5.53
C ALA A 65 -2.74 -1.71 -5.89
N THR A 66 -4.04 -1.42 -6.01
CA THR A 66 -4.52 -0.10 -6.46
C THR A 66 -4.66 0.91 -5.33
N HIS A 67 -5.11 0.49 -4.15
CA HIS A 67 -5.46 1.42 -3.06
C HIS A 67 -4.40 1.48 -1.96
N PHE A 68 -3.73 0.37 -1.66
CA PHE A 68 -2.75 0.29 -0.56
C PHE A 68 -1.31 0.40 -1.05
N LEU A 69 -1.02 -0.07 -2.26
CA LEU A 69 0.30 0.00 -2.89
C LEU A 69 0.22 0.60 -4.31
N PRO A 70 -0.35 1.81 -4.50
CA PRO A 70 -0.48 2.36 -5.84
C PRO A 70 0.93 2.57 -6.41
N THR A 71 1.26 1.81 -7.46
CA THR A 71 2.51 1.96 -8.19
C THR A 71 2.23 1.93 -9.68
N SER A 72 3.04 2.65 -10.46
CA SER A 72 2.96 2.65 -11.93
C SER A 72 3.48 1.37 -12.60
N GLY A 73 3.96 0.39 -11.81
CA GLY A 73 4.44 -0.89 -12.32
C GLY A 73 3.31 -1.91 -12.40
N GLY A 74 3.27 -2.71 -13.47
CA GLY A 74 2.27 -3.76 -13.63
C GLY A 74 2.24 -4.74 -12.44
N HIS A 75 1.05 -4.97 -11.90
CA HIS A 75 0.82 -5.91 -10.80
C HIS A 75 0.58 -7.34 -11.32
N GLU A 76 1.36 -7.79 -12.31
CA GLU A 76 1.22 -9.13 -12.88
C GLU A 76 1.65 -10.22 -11.89
N LYS A 77 2.61 -9.92 -11.03
CA LYS A 77 3.12 -10.83 -10.00
C LYS A 77 3.01 -10.22 -8.62
N MET A 78 2.40 -10.97 -7.71
CA MET A 78 2.23 -10.57 -6.32
C MET A 78 3.57 -10.54 -5.57
N SER A 79 3.82 -9.45 -4.85
CA SER A 79 5.00 -9.26 -3.99
C SER A 79 4.74 -9.72 -2.55
N TYR A 80 5.81 -9.90 -1.75
CA TYR A 80 5.68 -10.14 -0.31
C TYR A 80 4.94 -9.01 0.40
N GLN A 81 5.05 -7.79 -0.10
CA GLN A 81 4.34 -6.63 0.44
C GLN A 81 2.83 -6.73 0.18
N ASP A 82 2.43 -7.16 -1.02
CA ASP A 82 1.02 -7.40 -1.35
C ASP A 82 0.42 -8.49 -0.44
N LEU A 83 1.13 -9.62 -0.32
CA LEU A 83 0.73 -10.74 0.53
C LEU A 83 0.54 -10.29 1.99
N TYR A 84 1.49 -9.51 2.51
CA TYR A 84 1.44 -8.99 3.87
C TYR A 84 0.18 -8.15 4.13
N ILE A 85 -0.11 -7.21 3.25
CA ILE A 85 -1.27 -6.33 3.38
C ILE A 85 -2.57 -7.11 3.22
N MET A 86 -2.64 -8.01 2.24
CA MET A 86 -3.78 -8.90 2.05
C MET A 86 -4.10 -9.68 3.32
N TRP A 87 -3.08 -10.21 4.01
CA TRP A 87 -3.27 -10.92 5.26
C TRP A 87 -3.84 -10.05 6.37
N HIS A 88 -3.35 -8.83 6.54
CA HIS A 88 -3.91 -7.88 7.51
C HIS A 88 -5.38 -7.56 7.21
N VAL A 89 -5.74 -7.41 5.93
CA VAL A 89 -7.12 -7.17 5.52
C VAL A 89 -8.01 -8.39 5.82
N VAL A 90 -7.56 -9.60 5.52
CA VAL A 90 -8.36 -10.83 5.74
C VAL A 90 -8.48 -11.19 7.22
N THR A 91 -7.41 -11.02 7.99
CA THR A 91 -7.40 -11.35 9.43
C THR A 91 -7.95 -10.24 10.31
N GLY A 92 -8.14 -9.02 9.76
CA GLY A 92 -8.57 -7.85 10.51
C GLY A 92 -7.52 -7.33 11.48
N LYS A 93 -6.26 -7.79 11.40
CA LYS A 93 -5.19 -7.31 12.28
C LYS A 93 -4.78 -5.89 11.91
N PRO A 94 -4.52 -5.02 12.90
CA PRO A 94 -4.21 -3.62 12.65
C PRO A 94 -2.92 -3.47 11.84
N LEU A 95 -3.00 -2.66 10.78
CA LEU A 95 -1.89 -2.28 9.93
C LEU A 95 -1.70 -0.75 10.00
N ASN A 96 -0.46 -0.30 10.13
CA ASN A 96 -0.16 1.13 10.24
C ASN A 96 -0.23 1.82 8.87
N LEU A 97 -1.46 2.13 8.44
CA LEU A 97 -1.73 2.72 7.14
C LEU A 97 -0.98 4.04 6.90
N PRO A 98 -0.89 4.99 7.86
CA PRO A 98 -0.06 6.18 7.69
C PRO A 98 1.41 5.88 7.39
N HIS A 99 1.99 4.88 8.08
CA HIS A 99 3.37 4.48 7.83
C HIS A 99 3.55 3.93 6.41
N LEU A 100 2.63 3.07 5.97
CA LEU A 100 2.62 2.48 4.63
C LEU A 100 2.53 3.55 3.54
N ILE A 101 1.59 4.49 3.68
CA ILE A 101 1.39 5.61 2.73
C ILE A 101 2.67 6.46 2.65
N MET A 102 3.23 6.85 3.80
CA MET A 102 4.43 7.70 3.85
C MET A 102 5.62 7.04 3.15
N LYS A 103 5.87 5.75 3.42
CA LYS A 103 6.95 5.00 2.80
C LYS A 103 6.75 4.82 1.28
N ASN A 104 5.51 4.60 0.85
CA ASN A 104 5.17 4.52 -0.57
C ASN A 104 5.38 5.85 -1.29
N MET A 105 4.95 6.97 -0.68
CA MET A 105 5.18 8.31 -1.22
C MET A 105 6.69 8.60 -1.36
N LEU A 106 7.50 8.27 -0.34
CA LEU A 106 8.96 8.43 -0.40
C LEU A 106 9.61 7.56 -1.50
N ARG A 107 9.11 6.34 -1.71
CA ARG A 107 9.57 5.45 -2.78
C ARG A 107 9.17 5.97 -4.17
N ALA A 108 8.02 6.62 -4.28
CA ALA A 108 7.56 7.21 -5.53
C ALA A 108 8.33 8.50 -5.86
N SER A 109 8.63 9.34 -4.86
CA SER A 109 9.36 10.60 -5.07
C SER A 109 10.79 10.42 -5.56
N SER A 110 11.38 9.24 -5.39
CA SER A 110 12.71 8.92 -5.94
C SER A 110 12.68 8.49 -7.42
N LYS A 111 11.50 8.34 -8.03
CA LYS A 111 11.36 7.99 -9.45
C LYS A 111 11.12 9.27 -10.26
N LEU A 112 12.00 9.54 -11.23
CA LEU A 112 11.95 10.77 -12.04
C LEU A 112 10.67 10.89 -12.89
N ASP A 113 10.18 9.77 -13.45
CA ASP A 113 8.99 9.74 -14.34
C ASP A 113 7.77 9.07 -13.69
N GLY A 114 7.77 8.94 -12.36
CA GLY A 114 6.71 8.26 -11.62
C GLY A 114 5.57 9.21 -11.26
N ALA A 115 4.32 8.86 -11.60
CA ALA A 115 3.16 9.52 -11.02
C ALA A 115 3.18 9.38 -9.48
N LEU A 116 2.97 10.47 -8.75
CA LEU A 116 2.89 10.40 -7.29
C LEU A 116 1.57 9.73 -6.87
N PRO A 117 1.64 8.66 -6.08
CA PRO A 117 0.46 8.00 -5.57
C PRO A 117 -0.24 8.84 -4.49
N TYR A 118 -1.50 8.53 -4.21
CA TYR A 118 -2.32 9.14 -3.16
C TYR A 118 -2.64 10.64 -3.34
N GLY A 119 -3.04 11.05 -4.54
CA GLY A 119 -3.45 12.44 -4.82
C GLY A 119 -4.41 13.04 -3.78
N MET A 120 -5.42 12.27 -3.34
CA MET A 120 -6.34 12.71 -2.26
C MET A 120 -5.65 12.97 -0.91
N VAL A 121 -4.66 12.14 -0.53
CA VAL A 121 -3.88 12.34 0.70
C VAL A 121 -3.03 13.60 0.58
N ILE A 122 -2.40 13.80 -0.58
CA ILE A 122 -1.61 15.00 -0.89
C ILE A 122 -2.47 16.25 -0.79
N THR A 123 -3.65 16.28 -1.43
CA THR A 123 -4.60 17.38 -1.32
C THR A 123 -4.98 17.64 0.13
N LYS A 124 -5.29 16.61 0.92
CA LYS A 124 -5.67 16.77 2.32
C LYS A 124 -4.52 17.31 3.20
N ILE A 125 -3.29 16.88 2.93
CA ILE A 125 -2.08 17.44 3.57
C ILE A 125 -1.97 18.93 3.23
N PHE A 126 -2.05 19.30 1.95
CA PHE A 126 -1.97 20.70 1.54
C PHE A 126 -3.09 21.54 2.16
N SER A 127 -4.34 21.10 2.15
CA SER A 127 -5.44 21.82 2.80
C SER A 127 -5.26 21.98 4.31
N THR A 128 -4.61 21.03 4.97
CA THR A 128 -4.29 21.16 6.41
C THR A 128 -3.13 22.15 6.64
N LEU A 129 -2.18 22.22 5.71
CA LEU A 129 -1.03 23.11 5.74
C LEU A 129 -1.34 24.52 5.18
N GLU A 130 -2.43 24.70 4.41
CA GLU A 130 -2.93 25.96 3.83
C GLU A 130 -3.37 27.00 4.88
N PHE A 131 -3.28 26.70 6.17
CA PHE A 131 -3.18 27.72 7.21
C PHE A 131 -1.85 28.54 7.11
N CYS A 132 -0.94 28.17 6.19
CA CYS A 132 0.27 28.91 5.85
C CYS A 132 0.11 29.69 4.51
N PRO A 133 0.17 31.04 4.51
CA PRO A 133 -0.14 31.88 3.34
C PRO A 133 0.81 31.72 2.13
N GLU A 134 1.93 31.02 2.27
CA GLU A 134 3.00 30.92 1.26
C GLU A 134 2.72 29.91 0.12
N MET A 135 1.71 29.02 0.25
CA MET A 135 1.47 27.95 -0.73
C MET A 135 0.46 28.26 -1.85
N LYS A 136 0.00 29.51 -1.99
CA LYS A 136 -0.94 29.90 -3.08
C LYS A 136 -0.35 29.72 -4.49
N SER A 137 0.97 29.79 -4.63
CA SER A 137 1.67 29.58 -5.91
C SER A 137 1.77 28.11 -6.33
N LEU A 138 1.67 27.17 -5.39
CA LEU A 138 1.78 25.73 -5.65
C LEU A 138 0.46 25.11 -6.10
N GLN A 139 -0.68 25.74 -5.83
CA GLN A 139 -1.98 25.26 -6.30
C GLN A 139 -2.04 25.21 -7.83
N GLY A 140 -1.55 26.24 -8.54
CA GLY A 140 -1.49 26.25 -10.01
C GLY A 140 -0.62 25.10 -10.56
N LEU A 141 0.50 24.81 -9.91
CA LEU A 141 1.39 23.72 -10.28
C LEU A 141 0.79 22.34 -9.97
N MET A 142 0.00 22.20 -8.91
CA MET A 142 -0.76 20.98 -8.64
C MET A 142 -1.83 20.69 -9.69
N TRP A 143 -2.55 21.71 -10.16
CA TRP A 143 -3.52 21.56 -11.25
C TRP A 143 -2.85 21.05 -12.54
N GLU A 144 -1.67 21.57 -12.89
CA GLU A 144 -0.92 21.12 -14.06
C GLU A 144 -0.27 19.74 -13.89
N MET A 145 0.31 19.45 -12.72
CA MET A 145 1.04 18.18 -12.50
C MET A 145 0.14 16.98 -12.22
N PHE A 146 -1.05 17.18 -11.62
CA PHE A 146 -1.89 16.06 -11.15
C PHE A 146 -3.23 15.92 -11.85
N ILE A 147 -3.81 17.01 -12.38
CA ILE A 147 -5.16 16.99 -12.98
C ILE A 147 -5.11 17.03 -14.51
N MET A 148 -4.19 17.80 -15.10
CA MET A 148 -4.09 17.94 -16.56
C MET A 148 -3.82 16.64 -17.35
N PRO A 149 -3.05 15.65 -16.84
CA PRO A 149 -2.85 14.37 -17.53
C PRO A 149 -4.08 13.44 -17.56
N LEU A 150 -5.18 13.83 -16.91
CA LEU A 150 -6.40 13.01 -16.75
C LEU A 150 -7.62 13.55 -17.52
N LEU A 151 -7.47 14.65 -18.27
CA LEU A 151 -8.47 15.23 -19.18
C LEU A 151 -8.01 15.08 -20.64
#